data_AF-A0A382GE97-F1
#
_entry.id   AF-A0A382GE97-F1
#
_cell.length_a   1.000
_cell.length_b   1.000
_cell.length_c   1.000
_cell.angle_alpha   90.00
_cell.angle_beta   90.00
_cell.angle_gamma   90.00
#
_symmetry.space_group_name_H-M   'P 1'
#
loop_
_entity.id
_entity.type
_entity.pdbx_description
1 polymer ?
#
loop_
_entity_poly.entity_id
_entity_poly.type
_entity_poly.pdbx_seq_one_letter_code
_entity_poly.pdbx_strand_id
1 'polypeptide(L)'
;MEDLRLELNKEESLKLIKQEGLNSIRNEQIVIDKIKSRLTSAQQTLTDEMKALLDQSERDVEVGGIPVDSEYIIFVIDNSGSMQTIWPKVLSEIENILDIHPEVKGFNVLNDQGKYLMSGYQGAWMKDSPSMRQSVMKLLKNPANLGISYSNPVEGIKKAV
;
A
#
# COMPACT_ATOMS: atom_id res chain seq x y z
N MET A 1 19.89 23.57 -62.68
CA MET A 1 20.40 24.54 -61.70
C MET A 1 19.31 24.97 -60.72
N GLU A 2 18.09 25.23 -61.18
CA GLU A 2 16.95 25.61 -60.32
C GLU A 2 16.48 24.47 -59.40
N ASP A 3 16.37 23.24 -59.91
CA ASP A 3 15.91 22.08 -59.11
C ASP A 3 16.85 21.74 -57.95
N LEU A 4 18.16 21.85 -58.16
CA LEU A 4 19.18 21.65 -57.11
C LEU A 4 19.08 22.66 -55.98
N ARG A 5 18.67 23.91 -56.26
CA ARG A 5 18.45 24.94 -55.24
C ARG A 5 17.18 24.66 -54.42
N LEU A 6 16.14 24.16 -55.09
CA LEU A 6 14.88 23.79 -54.46
C LEU A 6 15.06 22.62 -53.48
N GLU A 7 15.85 21.63 -53.86
CA GLU A 7 16.15 20.45 -53.03
C GLU A 7 17.01 20.82 -51.81
N LEU A 8 18.00 21.69 -51.99
CA LEU A 8 18.84 22.20 -50.89
C LEU A 8 18.02 22.97 -49.84
N ASN A 9 17.11 23.85 -50.28
CA ASN A 9 16.21 24.59 -49.38
C ASN A 9 15.26 23.66 -48.61
N LYS A 10 14.83 22.56 -49.23
CA LYS A 10 14.00 21.56 -48.59
C LYS A 10 14.76 20.78 -47.51
N GLU A 11 16.04 20.46 -47.75
CA GLU A 11 16.88 19.83 -46.73
C GLU A 11 17.18 20.76 -45.54
N GLU A 12 17.44 22.05 -45.79
CA GLU A 12 17.69 23.02 -44.71
C GLU A 12 16.45 23.22 -43.83
N SER A 13 15.27 23.35 -44.44
CA SER A 13 14.00 23.46 -43.71
C SER A 13 13.69 22.19 -42.90
N LEU A 14 13.95 21.00 -43.44
CA LEU A 14 13.82 19.73 -42.70
C LEU A 14 14.79 19.64 -41.51
N LYS A 15 16.04 20.11 -41.66
CA LYS A 15 17.00 20.19 -40.54
C LYS A 15 16.53 21.14 -39.46
N LEU A 16 15.98 22.29 -39.83
CA LEU A 16 15.48 23.29 -38.90
C LEU A 16 14.31 22.73 -38.07
N ILE A 17 13.31 22.14 -38.74
CA ILE A 17 12.16 21.51 -38.08
C ILE A 17 12.62 20.39 -37.13
N LYS A 18 13.60 19.58 -37.54
CA LYS A 18 14.15 18.52 -36.70
C LYS A 18 14.86 19.09 -35.46
N GLN A 19 15.62 20.18 -35.60
CA GLN A 19 16.26 20.85 -34.47
C GLN A 19 15.23 21.47 -33.51
N GLU A 20 14.19 22.11 -34.03
CA GLU A 20 13.11 22.67 -33.21
C GLU A 20 12.37 21.59 -32.42
N GLY A 21 12.05 20.46 -33.06
CA GLY A 21 11.43 19.31 -32.39
C GLY A 21 12.32 18.69 -31.31
N LEU A 22 13.63 18.59 -31.56
CA LEU A 22 14.59 18.11 -30.55
C LEU A 22 14.66 19.05 -29.34
N ASN A 23 14.61 20.37 -29.59
CA ASN A 23 14.60 21.38 -28.53
C ASN A 23 13.30 21.34 -27.72
N SER A 24 12.14 21.13 -28.36
CA SER A 24 10.86 21.02 -27.65
C SER A 24 10.83 19.78 -26.74
N ILE A 25 11.26 18.62 -27.25
CA ILE A 25 11.35 17.36 -26.49
C ILE A 25 12.29 17.54 -25.29
N ARG A 26 13.45 18.19 -25.50
CA ARG A 26 14.39 18.47 -24.41
C ARG A 26 13.75 19.36 -23.33
N ASN A 27 13.01 20.38 -23.72
CA ASN A 27 12.31 21.26 -22.78
C ASN A 27 11.22 20.53 -22.01
N GLU A 28 10.43 19.69 -22.66
CA GLU A 28 9.43 18.83 -22.02
C GLU A 28 10.08 17.89 -21.00
N GLN A 29 11.21 17.28 -21.35
CA GLN A 29 11.95 16.41 -20.45
C GLN A 29 12.42 17.15 -19.19
N ILE A 30 12.95 18.37 -19.34
CA ILE A 30 13.35 19.22 -18.22
C ILE A 30 12.16 19.54 -17.30
N VAL A 31 10.99 19.80 -17.88
CA VAL A 31 9.76 20.06 -17.10
C VAL A 31 9.34 18.81 -16.34
N ILE A 32 9.34 17.65 -16.98
CA ILE A 32 9.02 16.36 -16.35
C ILE A 32 9.96 16.07 -15.19
N ASP A 33 11.27 16.27 -15.38
CA ASP A 33 12.27 16.01 -14.33
C ASP A 33 12.09 16.95 -13.13
N LYS A 34 11.74 18.22 -13.37
CA LYS A 34 11.40 19.16 -12.29
C LYS A 34 10.13 18.75 -11.53
N ILE A 35 9.11 18.27 -12.23
CA ILE A 35 7.87 17.79 -11.60
C ILE A 35 8.15 16.56 -10.74
N LYS A 36 8.90 15.59 -11.28
CA LYS A 36 9.32 14.38 -10.54
C LYS A 36 10.11 14.75 -9.29
N SER A 37 11.09 15.64 -9.40
CA SER A 37 11.88 16.11 -8.25
C SER A 37 10.99 16.74 -7.18
N ARG A 38 10.05 17.62 -7.55
CA ARG A 38 9.11 18.24 -6.60
C ARG A 38 8.20 17.21 -5.93
N LEU A 39 7.70 16.23 -6.70
CA LEU A 39 6.88 15.16 -6.16
C LEU A 39 7.65 14.31 -5.15
N THR A 40 8.88 13.92 -5.49
CA THR A 40 9.75 13.16 -4.58
C THR A 40 10.05 13.95 -3.30
N SER A 41 10.38 15.25 -3.40
CA SER A 41 10.60 16.10 -2.23
C SER A 41 9.34 16.24 -1.36
N ALA A 42 8.16 16.39 -1.98
CA ALA A 42 6.90 16.44 -1.25
C ALA A 42 6.61 15.10 -0.52
N GLN A 43 6.83 13.97 -1.19
CA GLN A 43 6.69 12.64 -0.58
C GLN A 43 7.67 12.44 0.58
N GLN A 44 8.93 12.87 0.43
CA GLN A 44 9.94 12.81 1.48
C GLN A 44 9.51 13.64 2.69
N THR A 45 9.06 14.88 2.45
CA THR A 45 8.61 15.80 3.52
C THR A 45 7.40 15.24 4.26
N LEU A 46 6.40 14.71 3.55
CA LEU A 46 5.24 14.06 4.15
C LEU A 46 5.64 12.84 4.99
N THR A 47 6.62 12.05 4.51
CA THR A 47 7.13 10.88 5.24
C THR A 47 7.84 11.30 6.52
N ASP A 48 8.67 12.35 6.46
CA ASP A 48 9.41 12.87 7.61
C ASP A 48 8.46 13.50 8.63
N GLU A 49 7.43 14.23 8.17
CA GLU A 49 6.37 14.78 9.04
C GLU A 49 5.57 13.66 9.72
N MET A 50 5.17 12.62 8.99
CA MET A 50 4.48 11.45 9.57
C MET A 50 5.36 10.74 10.60
N LYS A 51 6.65 10.58 10.31
CA LYS A 51 7.60 9.97 11.26
C LYS A 51 7.80 10.82 12.51
N ALA A 52 7.91 12.14 12.35
CA ALA A 52 8.03 13.07 13.48
C ALA A 52 6.78 13.05 14.37
N LEU A 53 5.57 12.92 13.79
CA LEU A 53 4.33 12.76 14.54
C LEU A 53 4.32 11.44 15.33
N LEU A 54 4.77 10.34 14.71
CA LEU A 54 4.88 9.03 15.38
C LEU A 54 5.91 9.04 16.52
N ASP A 55 7.05 9.72 16.34
CA ASP A 55 8.11 9.82 17.35
C ASP A 55 7.76 10.78 18.51
N GLN A 56 6.74 11.65 18.34
CA GLN A 56 6.29 12.61 19.38
C GLN A 56 5.19 12.08 20.29
N SER A 57 4.49 11.00 19.90
CA SER A 57 3.48 10.36 20.76
C SER A 57 4.13 9.26 21.60
N GLU A 58 4.14 9.40 22.93
CA GLU A 58 4.32 8.23 23.79
C GLU A 58 3.17 7.26 23.50
N ARG A 59 3.51 6.08 22.97
CA ARG A 59 2.52 5.05 22.67
C ARG A 59 1.84 4.63 23.97
N ASP A 60 0.52 4.59 23.94
CA ASP A 60 -0.26 4.11 25.08
C ASP A 60 0.03 2.63 25.39
N VAL A 61 -0.38 2.19 26.58
CA VAL A 61 -0.19 0.82 27.06
C VAL A 61 -0.62 -0.19 25.99
N GLU A 62 0.29 -1.10 25.64
CA GLU A 62 0.02 -2.17 24.68
C GLU A 62 -0.97 -3.19 25.24
N VAL A 63 -1.92 -3.61 24.40
CA VAL A 63 -2.74 -4.79 24.66
C VAL A 63 -2.62 -5.75 23.49
N GLY A 64 -2.10 -6.95 23.76
CA GLY A 64 -1.78 -7.92 22.71
C GLY A 64 -0.60 -7.51 21.81
N GLY A 65 0.27 -6.61 22.29
CA GLY A 65 1.40 -6.07 21.52
C GLY A 65 1.03 -4.98 20.52
N ILE A 66 -0.20 -4.47 20.58
CA ILE A 66 -0.68 -3.34 19.78
C ILE A 66 -0.97 -2.19 20.76
N PRO A 67 -0.35 -1.01 20.58
CA PRO A 67 -0.68 0.17 21.36
C PRO A 67 -2.12 0.63 21.14
N VAL A 68 -2.80 0.98 22.23
CA VAL A 68 -4.23 1.32 22.24
C VAL A 68 -4.57 2.52 21.34
N ASP A 69 -3.61 3.39 21.08
CA ASP A 69 -3.71 4.56 20.19
C ASP A 69 -3.53 4.26 18.69
N SER A 70 -3.39 2.99 18.31
CA SER A 70 -3.17 2.61 16.91
C SER A 70 -4.36 2.98 16.03
N GLU A 71 -4.15 3.85 15.04
CA GLU A 71 -5.22 4.27 14.11
C GLU A 71 -5.52 3.22 13.03
N TYR A 72 -4.56 2.35 12.71
CA TYR A 72 -4.69 1.32 11.67
C TYR A 72 -4.10 -0.01 12.14
N ILE A 73 -4.79 -1.12 11.84
CA ILE A 73 -4.36 -2.47 12.22
C ILE A 73 -4.36 -3.40 11.01
N ILE A 74 -3.30 -4.20 10.83
CA ILE A 74 -3.29 -5.31 9.88
C ILE A 74 -3.08 -6.61 10.65
N PHE A 75 -4.02 -7.54 10.53
CA PHE A 75 -3.85 -8.90 11.03
C PHE A 75 -3.19 -9.75 9.95
N VAL A 76 -2.04 -10.35 10.28
CA VAL A 76 -1.41 -11.39 9.47
C VAL A 76 -1.62 -12.72 10.18
N ILE A 77 -2.44 -13.59 9.60
CA ILE A 77 -2.95 -14.79 10.27
C ILE A 77 -2.32 -16.04 9.68
N ASP A 78 -1.65 -16.82 10.53
CA ASP A 78 -1.29 -18.21 10.21
C ASP A 78 -2.56 -19.06 10.23
N ASN A 79 -2.95 -19.63 9.08
CA ASN A 79 -4.10 -20.52 8.95
C ASN A 79 -3.70 -21.97 8.60
N SER A 80 -2.47 -22.37 8.96
CA SER A 80 -1.93 -23.71 8.77
C SER A 80 -2.72 -24.77 9.55
N GLY A 81 -2.53 -26.04 9.16
CA GLY A 81 -3.22 -27.17 9.78
C GLY A 81 -3.01 -27.28 11.29
N SER A 82 -1.83 -26.89 11.80
CA SER A 82 -1.53 -26.88 13.24
C SER A 82 -2.40 -25.90 14.03
N MET A 83 -2.93 -24.87 13.38
CA MET A 83 -3.75 -23.85 14.06
C MET A 83 -5.20 -24.31 14.27
N GLN A 84 -5.66 -25.38 13.62
CA GLN A 84 -7.07 -25.79 13.64
C GLN A 84 -7.63 -26.02 15.06
N THR A 85 -6.84 -26.63 15.95
CA THR A 85 -7.28 -26.97 17.31
C THR A 85 -7.41 -25.74 18.21
N ILE A 86 -6.61 -24.71 17.96
CA ILE A 86 -6.61 -23.45 18.72
C ILE A 86 -7.35 -22.32 18.00
N TRP A 87 -7.92 -22.58 16.83
CA TRP A 87 -8.57 -21.58 16.00
C TRP A 87 -9.65 -20.76 16.73
N PRO A 88 -10.51 -21.37 17.58
CA PRO A 88 -11.47 -20.58 18.37
C PRO A 88 -10.78 -19.52 19.25
N LYS A 89 -9.61 -19.84 19.82
CA LYS A 89 -8.82 -18.89 20.61
C LYS A 89 -8.24 -17.77 19.75
N VAL A 90 -7.78 -18.08 18.53
CA VAL A 90 -7.32 -17.07 17.56
C VAL A 90 -8.44 -16.07 17.24
N LEU A 91 -9.65 -16.57 17.01
CA LEU A 91 -10.81 -15.71 16.75
C LEU A 91 -11.13 -14.82 17.95
N SER A 92 -11.15 -15.38 19.16
CA SER A 92 -11.37 -14.57 20.37
C SER A 92 -10.29 -13.50 20.57
N GLU A 93 -9.04 -13.78 20.22
CA GLU A 93 -7.97 -12.79 20.33
C GLU A 93 -8.14 -11.64 19.33
N ILE A 94 -8.51 -11.95 18.08
CA ILE A 94 -8.80 -10.92 17.07
C ILE A 94 -10.00 -10.06 17.50
N GLU A 95 -11.05 -10.68 18.03
CA GLU A 95 -12.22 -9.98 18.56
C GLU A 95 -11.85 -9.07 19.74
N ASN A 96 -11.11 -9.59 20.72
CA ASN A 96 -10.63 -8.83 21.86
C ASN A 96 -9.77 -7.63 21.43
N ILE A 97 -8.83 -7.81 20.49
CA ILE A 97 -8.00 -6.71 19.98
C ILE A 97 -8.89 -5.64 19.36
N LEU A 98 -9.83 -6.01 18.49
CA LEU A 98 -10.72 -5.03 17.87
C LEU A 98 -11.57 -4.31 18.94
N ASP A 99 -12.12 -5.03 19.91
CA ASP A 99 -12.99 -4.46 20.95
C ASP A 99 -12.25 -3.49 21.88
N ILE A 100 -10.98 -3.76 22.16
CA ILE A 100 -10.10 -2.89 22.98
C ILE A 100 -9.64 -1.65 22.19
N HIS A 101 -9.65 -1.71 20.86
CA HIS A 101 -9.32 -0.58 19.96
C HIS A 101 -10.58 -0.03 19.26
N PRO A 102 -11.47 0.68 19.98
CA PRO A 102 -12.75 1.12 19.44
C PRO A 102 -12.67 2.24 18.38
N GLU A 103 -11.49 2.85 18.17
CA GLU A 103 -11.32 4.05 17.30
C GLU A 103 -10.35 3.86 16.11
N VAL A 104 -10.10 2.61 15.68
CA VAL A 104 -9.28 2.40 14.49
C VAL A 104 -9.98 2.99 13.25
N LYS A 105 -9.26 3.82 12.48
CA LYS A 105 -9.74 4.40 11.21
C LYS A 105 -9.98 3.31 10.16
N GLY A 106 -9.22 2.22 10.21
CA GLY A 106 -9.45 1.05 9.39
C GLY A 106 -8.53 -0.11 9.72
N PHE A 107 -8.89 -1.29 9.22
CA PHE A 107 -8.08 -2.48 9.40
C PHE A 107 -8.05 -3.38 8.16
N ASN A 108 -7.11 -4.33 8.12
CA ASN A 108 -7.06 -5.35 7.09
C ASN A 108 -6.72 -6.72 7.67
N VAL A 109 -7.04 -7.78 6.93
CA VAL A 109 -6.79 -9.18 7.28
C VAL A 109 -6.10 -9.90 6.13
N LEU A 110 -4.89 -10.37 6.37
CA LEU A 110 -4.06 -11.13 5.44
C LEU A 110 -3.81 -12.53 6.01
N ASN A 111 -3.61 -13.53 5.15
CA ASN A 111 -2.93 -14.75 5.61
C ASN A 111 -1.41 -14.55 5.72
N ASP A 112 -0.72 -15.55 6.26
CA ASP A 112 0.75 -15.61 6.36
C ASP A 112 1.49 -15.36 5.04
N GLN A 113 0.86 -15.65 3.91
CA GLN A 113 1.42 -15.43 2.57
C GLN A 113 1.11 -14.05 1.97
N GLY A 114 0.41 -13.17 2.69
CA GLY A 114 0.04 -11.84 2.21
C GLY A 114 -1.19 -11.79 1.32
N LYS A 115 -1.98 -12.87 1.26
CA LYS A 115 -3.27 -12.87 0.58
C LYS A 115 -4.29 -12.14 1.43
N TYR A 116 -4.90 -11.09 0.88
CA TYR A 116 -6.07 -10.44 1.45
C TYR A 116 -7.23 -11.43 1.58
N LEU A 117 -7.71 -11.60 2.81
CA LEU A 117 -8.79 -12.54 3.10
C LEU A 117 -10.14 -11.94 2.70
N MET A 118 -10.29 -10.63 2.84
CA MET A 118 -11.46 -9.89 2.38
C MET A 118 -11.24 -9.46 0.92
N SER A 119 -11.80 -10.22 -0.02
CA SER A 119 -11.55 -10.07 -1.46
C SER A 119 -11.86 -8.69 -2.03
N GLY A 120 -12.86 -7.98 -1.49
CA GLY A 120 -13.23 -6.63 -1.91
C GLY A 120 -12.27 -5.51 -1.46
N TYR A 121 -11.28 -5.83 -0.63
CA TYR A 121 -10.40 -4.85 0.03
C TYR A 121 -8.92 -5.10 -0.26
N GLN A 122 -8.61 -5.63 -1.45
CA GLN A 122 -7.24 -5.80 -1.90
C GLN A 122 -6.55 -4.44 -2.06
N GLY A 123 -5.53 -4.20 -1.24
CA GLY A 123 -4.78 -2.93 -1.24
C GLY A 123 -5.58 -1.73 -0.72
N ALA A 124 -6.73 -1.95 -0.07
CA ALA A 124 -7.57 -0.91 0.50
C ALA A 124 -7.86 -1.21 1.98
N TRP A 125 -7.97 -0.17 2.79
CA TRP A 125 -8.38 -0.31 4.19
C TRP A 125 -9.88 -0.60 4.29
N MET A 126 -10.26 -1.58 5.12
CA MET A 126 -11.64 -1.70 5.53
C MET A 126 -11.93 -0.63 6.58
N LYS A 127 -12.88 0.25 6.29
CA LYS A 127 -13.34 1.20 7.30
C LYS A 127 -13.94 0.43 8.47
N ASP A 128 -13.50 0.76 9.68
CA ASP A 128 -14.00 0.08 10.85
C ASP A 128 -15.48 0.39 11.10
N SER A 129 -16.22 -0.66 11.43
CA SER A 129 -17.63 -0.61 11.82
C SER A 129 -18.04 -1.96 12.40
N PRO A 130 -19.04 -2.01 13.31
CA PRO A 130 -19.52 -3.27 13.86
C PRO A 130 -19.92 -4.30 12.79
N SER A 131 -20.54 -3.86 11.69
CA SER A 131 -20.91 -4.74 10.58
C SER A 131 -19.70 -5.29 9.82
N MET A 132 -18.65 -4.47 9.64
CA MET A 132 -17.40 -4.90 9.02
C MET A 132 -16.67 -5.93 9.88
N ARG A 133 -16.55 -5.67 11.19
CA ARG A 133 -15.97 -6.62 12.16
C ARG A 133 -16.70 -7.96 12.14
N GLN A 134 -18.03 -7.94 12.21
CA GLN A 134 -18.85 -9.17 12.11
C GLN A 134 -18.63 -9.93 10.79
N SER A 135 -18.52 -9.21 9.68
CA SER A 135 -18.28 -9.82 8.35
C SER A 135 -16.93 -10.52 8.31
N VAL A 136 -15.89 -9.89 8.86
CA VAL A 136 -14.55 -10.44 8.98
C VAL A 136 -14.56 -11.67 9.90
N MET A 137 -15.16 -11.58 11.09
CA MET A 137 -15.25 -12.72 12.01
C MET A 137 -16.00 -13.91 11.39
N LYS A 138 -17.05 -13.64 10.62
CA LYS A 138 -17.78 -14.68 9.87
C LYS A 138 -16.90 -15.35 8.81
N LEU A 139 -16.09 -14.57 8.08
CA LEU A 139 -15.14 -15.10 7.12
C LEU A 139 -14.08 -15.98 7.81
N LEU A 140 -13.50 -15.48 8.90
CA LEU A 140 -12.44 -16.16 9.63
C LEU A 140 -12.91 -17.42 10.37
N LYS A 141 -14.22 -17.60 10.58
CA LYS A 141 -14.79 -18.73 11.33
C LYS A 141 -14.29 -20.11 10.87
N ASN A 142 -13.99 -20.28 9.58
CA ASN A 142 -13.45 -21.52 9.05
C ASN A 142 -12.06 -21.29 8.41
N PRO A 143 -10.96 -21.74 9.06
CA PRO A 143 -9.59 -21.51 8.56
C PRO A 143 -9.32 -22.19 7.22
N ALA A 144 -10.03 -23.27 6.90
CA ALA A 144 -9.88 -23.99 5.64
C ALA A 144 -10.28 -23.15 4.42
N ASN A 145 -11.13 -22.12 4.61
CA ASN A 145 -11.58 -21.24 3.54
C ASN A 145 -10.59 -20.10 3.22
N LEU A 146 -9.55 -19.92 4.04
CA LEU A 146 -8.63 -18.80 3.92
C LEU A 146 -7.55 -19.03 2.84
N GLY A 147 -7.36 -20.28 2.43
CA GLY A 147 -6.38 -20.69 1.43
C GLY A 147 -5.28 -21.56 2.03
N ILE A 148 -4.26 -21.85 1.23
CA ILE A 148 -3.10 -22.63 1.67
C ILE A 148 -2.22 -21.72 2.54
N SER A 149 -1.63 -22.27 3.59
CA SER A 149 -0.63 -21.61 4.43
C SER A 149 0.63 -22.47 4.50
N TYR A 150 1.78 -21.83 4.57
CA TYR A 150 3.09 -22.48 4.72
C TYR A 150 3.71 -22.20 6.09
N SER A 151 2.93 -21.67 7.03
CA SER A 151 3.40 -21.21 8.35
C SER A 151 4.60 -20.27 8.26
N ASN A 152 4.66 -19.44 7.22
CA ASN A 152 5.76 -18.52 6.97
C ASN A 152 5.22 -17.10 6.77
N PRO A 153 5.30 -16.24 7.79
CA PRO A 153 4.71 -14.91 7.75
C PRO A 153 5.54 -13.88 6.98
N VAL A 154 6.73 -14.24 6.45
CA VAL A 154 7.64 -13.28 5.82
C VAL A 154 6.96 -12.51 4.69
N GLU A 155 6.22 -13.21 3.82
CA GLU A 155 5.53 -12.57 2.71
C GLU A 155 4.31 -11.77 3.18
N GLY A 156 3.58 -12.27 4.18
CA GLY A 156 2.48 -11.53 4.81
C GLY A 156 2.93 -10.22 5.46
N ILE A 157 4.03 -10.24 6.20
CA ILE A 157 4.61 -9.06 6.84
C ILE A 157 5.10 -8.07 5.77
N LYS A 158 5.87 -8.53 4.78
CA LYS A 158 6.32 -7.67 3.66
C LYS A 158 5.16 -7.03 2.91
N LYS A 159 4.00 -7.68 2.87
CA LYS A 159 2.81 -7.14 2.21
C LYS A 159 2.06 -6.12 3.06
N ALA A 160 2.21 -6.20 4.37
CA ALA A 160 1.56 -5.32 5.34
C ALA A 160 2.31 -3.99 5.53
N VAL A 161 3.64 -3.96 5.32
CA VAL A 161 4.50 -2.80 5.55
C VAL A 161 5.00 -2.12 4.28
#